data_AF-A0A7W2Y7B7-F1
#
_entry.id   AF-A0A7W2Y7B7-F1
#
_cell.length_a   1.000
_cell.length_b   1.000
_cell.length_c   1.000
_cell.angle_alpha   90.00
_cell.angle_beta   90.00
_cell.angle_gamma   90.00
#
_symmetry.space_group_name_H-M   'P 1'
#
loop_
_entity.id
_entity.type
_entity.pdbx_description
1 polymer ?
#
loop_
_entity_poly.entity_id
_entity_poly.type
_entity_poly.pdbx_seq_one_letter_code
_entity_poly.pdbx_strand_id
1 'polypeptide(L)'
;MHIAFRVDSSTIIGYGHVMRCLTLAHALVYELKTIPQKNVDDNLLISFLCRDHQGHINQLILDSDFNLLQLPPVEQKISQQCSDSWLGATFEQDAQQCITQVKQLPKIELFIVDHYAIDHKWHSLMKPYYQKLLVIDDLANRSLACDFLLDQTYNRSKAEYQALVPSQCQFLVGQDYILLRDEFSLLRDQALLRRKKRIDEYNNELTPTNILITMGGSDPDNLSQLALLAVGELIEALPKITVNLVISSQSIHVDSLTTFCNEHSWIYLIVNSQNMAELMLSADIAIGASGGTAWERCCSGLPCLTTVNAENQKVIANNLAQAGATINLGWYKNITIHTIVSALNSLLNDTSAYEKMSNCCFEVCDGKGAARVAAKLVQKTTKHLLTIPKEIIFHAAKADDCELIYGWQSNKNIRKYFINPKTPSWLEHMQWYNTCLLDPNRILYLLHNDQGNSVGLLRLDQLTKNKCNTDIPTYEISIIIAPDHQGKGLAVSTLTNLSQLKQNATYMATIHNKNIQSQKAFTKAGFKKVSPSSYQLNVINFRSDNIKKLGPNN
;
A
#
# COMPACT_ATOMS: atom_id res chain seq x y z
N MET A 1 -10.62 -13.59 -11.05
CA MET A 1 -9.74 -12.51 -11.51
C MET A 1 -8.32 -13.05 -11.52
N HIS A 2 -7.62 -12.94 -12.64
CA HIS A 2 -6.23 -13.32 -12.82
C HIS A 2 -5.34 -12.07 -12.89
N ILE A 3 -4.42 -11.95 -11.92
CA ILE A 3 -3.36 -10.94 -11.90
C ILE A 3 -2.04 -11.67 -12.14
N ALA A 4 -1.23 -11.18 -13.07
CA ALA A 4 0.08 -11.75 -13.33
C ALA A 4 1.19 -10.73 -13.09
N PHE A 5 2.36 -11.21 -12.69
CA PHE A 5 3.59 -10.44 -12.55
C PHE A 5 4.65 -11.01 -13.48
N ARG A 6 5.38 -10.17 -14.23
CA ARG A 6 6.63 -10.54 -14.91
C ARG A 6 7.77 -9.84 -14.18
N VAL A 7 8.56 -10.60 -13.45
CA VAL A 7 9.62 -10.09 -12.58
C VAL A 7 10.68 -11.17 -12.38
N ASP A 8 11.95 -10.77 -12.25
CA ASP A 8 13.05 -11.68 -11.97
C ASP A 8 13.85 -11.24 -10.75
N SER A 9 14.60 -12.19 -10.20
CA SER A 9 15.59 -11.96 -9.16
C SER A 9 16.80 -12.85 -9.41
N SER A 10 17.99 -12.40 -9.02
CA SER A 10 19.23 -13.19 -9.09
C SER A 10 20.32 -12.51 -8.27
N THR A 11 21.49 -13.13 -8.17
CA THR A 11 22.68 -12.48 -7.59
C THR A 11 23.10 -11.22 -8.35
N ILE A 12 22.81 -11.15 -9.65
CA ILE A 12 23.13 -10.01 -10.53
C ILE A 12 22.03 -8.95 -10.52
N ILE A 13 20.77 -9.36 -10.66
CA ILE A 13 19.60 -8.46 -10.70
C ILE A 13 19.33 -7.88 -9.29
N GLY A 14 19.72 -8.63 -8.26
CA GLY A 14 19.29 -8.40 -6.89
C GLY A 14 17.87 -8.90 -6.65
N TYR A 15 17.36 -8.63 -5.44
CA TYR A 15 16.09 -9.17 -4.96
C TYR A 15 14.97 -8.13 -4.88
N GLY A 16 15.30 -6.84 -5.05
CA GLY A 16 14.37 -5.73 -4.84
C GLY A 16 13.09 -5.79 -5.69
N HIS A 17 13.20 -6.22 -6.95
CA HIS A 17 12.07 -6.33 -7.87
C HIS A 17 11.02 -7.35 -7.37
N VAL A 18 11.46 -8.57 -7.04
CA VAL A 18 10.57 -9.60 -6.49
C VAL A 18 9.97 -9.14 -5.16
N MET A 19 10.76 -8.55 -4.26
CA MET A 19 10.27 -8.08 -2.96
C MET A 19 9.18 -7.00 -3.08
N ARG A 20 9.36 -6.02 -3.97
CA ARG A 20 8.34 -4.97 -4.18
C ARG A 20 7.10 -5.50 -4.93
N CYS A 21 7.28 -6.46 -5.82
CA CYS A 21 6.16 -7.14 -6.47
C CYS A 21 5.34 -7.99 -5.49
N LEU A 22 5.98 -8.74 -4.59
CA LEU A 22 5.30 -9.47 -3.51
C LEU A 22 4.52 -8.52 -2.58
N THR A 23 5.13 -7.39 -2.23
CA THR A 23 4.48 -6.32 -1.45
C THR A 23 3.20 -5.83 -2.14
N LEU A 24 3.27 -5.53 -3.44
CA LEU A 24 2.11 -5.10 -4.21
C LEU A 24 1.07 -6.23 -4.35
N ALA A 25 1.50 -7.48 -4.53
CA ALA A 25 0.60 -8.63 -4.60
C ALA A 25 -0.22 -8.80 -3.31
N HIS A 26 0.41 -8.74 -2.14
CA HIS A 26 -0.29 -8.78 -0.86
C HIS A 26 -1.27 -7.62 -0.70
N ALA A 27 -0.87 -6.40 -1.08
CA ALA A 27 -1.77 -5.25 -1.04
C ALA A 27 -2.97 -5.41 -1.97
N LEU A 28 -2.79 -5.98 -3.17
CA LEU A 28 -3.88 -6.28 -4.11
C LEU A 28 -4.82 -7.35 -3.56
N VAL A 29 -4.30 -8.42 -2.95
CA VAL A 29 -5.13 -9.44 -2.28
C VAL A 29 -5.99 -8.80 -1.21
N TYR A 30 -5.38 -7.97 -0.35
CA TYR A 30 -6.10 -7.28 0.72
C TYR A 30 -7.23 -6.40 0.16
N GLU A 31 -6.91 -5.51 -0.78
CA GLU A 31 -7.89 -4.60 -1.40
C GLU A 31 -9.00 -5.33 -2.17
N LEU A 32 -8.73 -6.49 -2.77
CA LEU A 32 -9.76 -7.29 -3.44
C LEU A 32 -10.67 -8.00 -2.44
N LYS A 33 -10.13 -8.48 -1.31
CA LYS A 33 -10.89 -9.15 -0.24
C LYS A 33 -11.81 -8.19 0.53
N THR A 34 -11.52 -6.90 0.55
CA THR A 34 -12.40 -5.91 1.19
C THR A 34 -13.64 -5.57 0.35
N ILE A 35 -13.69 -5.98 -0.93
CA ILE A 35 -14.86 -5.78 -1.79
C ILE A 35 -16.00 -6.72 -1.31
N PRO A 36 -17.21 -6.20 -0.98
CA PRO A 36 -18.31 -6.98 -0.41
C PRO A 36 -18.95 -8.08 -1.30
N GLN A 37 -18.26 -8.59 -2.33
CA GLN A 37 -18.81 -9.59 -3.25
C GLN A 37 -18.24 -10.99 -3.00
N LYS A 38 -19.15 -11.94 -2.73
CA LYS A 38 -18.87 -13.37 -2.53
C LYS A 38 -18.09 -14.09 -3.67
N ASN A 39 -17.96 -13.49 -4.85
CA ASN A 39 -17.39 -14.17 -6.03
C ASN A 39 -15.96 -13.75 -6.38
N VAL A 40 -15.40 -12.73 -5.71
CA VAL A 40 -14.01 -12.29 -5.97
C VAL A 40 -13.02 -13.24 -5.27
N ASP A 41 -13.36 -13.72 -4.08
CA ASP A 41 -12.48 -14.55 -3.23
C ASP A 41 -12.26 -15.96 -3.83
N ASP A 42 -13.31 -16.62 -4.33
CA ASP A 42 -13.24 -18.01 -4.80
C ASP A 42 -12.50 -18.19 -6.15
N ASN A 43 -12.17 -17.10 -6.87
CA ASN A 43 -11.59 -17.14 -8.22
C ASN A 43 -10.40 -16.19 -8.41
N LEU A 44 -9.75 -15.73 -7.33
CA LEU A 44 -8.54 -14.91 -7.43
C LEU A 44 -7.33 -15.82 -7.74
N LEU A 45 -6.69 -15.57 -8.88
CA LEU A 45 -5.43 -16.20 -9.28
C LEU A 45 -4.36 -15.12 -9.36
N ILE A 46 -3.30 -15.24 -8.57
CA ILE A 46 -2.12 -14.38 -8.68
C ILE A 46 -0.94 -15.25 -9.11
N SER A 47 -0.37 -14.94 -10.27
CA SER A 47 0.73 -15.69 -10.87
C SER A 47 1.98 -14.83 -11.05
N PHE A 48 3.15 -15.40 -10.86
CA PHE A 48 4.45 -14.77 -11.11
C PHE A 48 5.18 -15.54 -12.21
N LEU A 49 5.55 -14.84 -13.28
CA LEU A 49 6.40 -15.32 -14.35
C LEU A 49 7.84 -14.93 -14.05
N CYS A 50 8.62 -15.91 -13.61
CA CYS A 50 10.01 -15.72 -13.20
C CYS A 50 10.90 -16.69 -13.97
N ARG A 51 12.01 -16.16 -14.50
CA ARG A 51 13.06 -16.95 -15.09
C ARG A 51 13.91 -17.64 -14.02
N ASP A 52 14.36 -18.84 -14.35
CA ASP A 52 15.29 -19.62 -13.54
C ASP A 52 16.73 -19.05 -13.65
N HIS A 53 16.95 -17.88 -13.04
CA HIS A 53 18.28 -17.29 -12.89
C HIS A 53 19.04 -17.88 -11.70
N GLN A 54 20.38 -17.94 -11.80
CA GLN A 54 21.22 -18.35 -10.69
C GLN A 54 21.01 -17.45 -9.45
N GLY A 55 20.76 -18.09 -8.30
CA GLY A 55 20.58 -17.40 -7.01
C GLY A 55 19.30 -16.57 -6.92
N HIS A 56 18.29 -16.88 -7.74
CA HIS A 56 16.95 -16.30 -7.61
C HIS A 56 16.30 -16.63 -6.27
N ILE A 57 15.27 -15.87 -5.89
CA ILE A 57 14.46 -16.11 -4.68
C ILE A 57 13.03 -16.59 -5.01
N ASN A 58 12.84 -17.30 -6.12
CA ASN A 58 11.50 -17.73 -6.59
C ASN A 58 10.73 -18.58 -5.56
N GLN A 59 11.41 -19.30 -4.66
CA GLN A 59 10.76 -20.07 -3.59
C GLN A 59 9.91 -19.17 -2.67
N LEU A 60 10.34 -17.94 -2.42
CA LEU A 60 9.60 -16.99 -1.59
C LEU A 60 8.20 -16.67 -2.14
N ILE A 61 8.01 -16.78 -3.46
CA ILE A 61 6.72 -16.58 -4.12
C ILE A 61 5.76 -17.71 -3.75
N LEU A 62 6.24 -18.96 -3.76
CA LEU A 62 5.47 -20.13 -3.34
C LEU A 62 5.15 -20.07 -1.85
N ASP A 63 6.13 -19.68 -1.03
CA ASP A 63 5.97 -19.53 0.42
C ASP A 63 5.00 -18.39 0.79
N SER A 64 4.73 -17.48 -0.14
CA SER A 64 3.73 -16.40 -0.02
C SER A 64 2.34 -16.79 -0.59
N ASP A 65 2.10 -18.08 -0.82
CA ASP A 65 0.85 -18.63 -1.38
C ASP A 65 0.48 -18.08 -2.77
N PHE A 66 1.47 -17.70 -3.59
CA PHE A 66 1.27 -17.29 -4.99
C PHE A 66 1.72 -18.35 -5.99
N ASN A 67 1.09 -18.34 -7.16
CA ASN A 67 1.41 -19.30 -8.23
C ASN A 67 2.69 -18.89 -8.96
N LEU A 68 3.66 -19.81 -9.09
CA LEU A 68 4.89 -19.59 -9.84
C LEU A 68 4.80 -20.25 -11.23
N LEU A 69 4.96 -19.45 -12.28
CA LEU A 69 5.08 -19.88 -13.67
C LEU A 69 6.53 -19.73 -14.12
N GLN A 70 7.32 -20.77 -13.89
CA GLN A 70 8.76 -20.74 -14.15
C GLN A 70 9.08 -20.71 -15.65
N LEU A 71 9.93 -19.76 -16.05
CA LEU A 71 10.49 -19.67 -17.41
C LEU A 71 11.84 -20.42 -17.47
N PRO A 72 12.24 -20.93 -18.66
CA PRO A 72 13.49 -21.68 -18.83
C PRO A 72 14.73 -20.90 -18.35
N PRO A 73 15.80 -21.58 -17.90
CA PRO A 73 17.01 -20.92 -17.44
C PRO A 73 17.68 -20.10 -18.54
N VAL A 74 18.61 -19.23 -18.15
CA VAL A 74 19.36 -18.33 -19.05
C VAL A 74 20.11 -19.12 -20.12
N GLU A 75 20.00 -18.71 -21.38
CA GLU A 75 20.76 -19.32 -22.48
C GLU A 75 22.25 -18.93 -22.41
N GLN A 76 23.15 -19.92 -22.37
CA GLN A 76 24.61 -19.70 -22.26
C GLN A 76 25.20 -18.82 -23.36
N LYS A 77 24.63 -18.82 -24.57
CA LYS A 77 25.10 -17.96 -25.68
C LYS A 77 24.81 -16.48 -25.43
N ILE A 78 23.71 -16.18 -24.75
CA ILE A 78 23.29 -14.81 -24.47
C ILE A 78 24.10 -14.23 -23.31
N SER A 79 24.40 -15.04 -22.28
CA SER A 79 25.29 -14.62 -21.18
C SER A 79 26.72 -14.32 -21.64
N GLN A 80 27.18 -14.93 -22.72
CA GLN A 80 28.50 -14.69 -23.31
C GLN A 80 28.56 -13.47 -24.23
N GLN A 81 27.43 -13.03 -24.81
CA GLN A 81 27.37 -11.94 -25.80
C GLN A 81 26.97 -10.59 -25.18
N CYS A 82 26.20 -10.60 -24.10
CA CYS A 82 25.81 -9.40 -23.36
C CYS A 82 26.09 -9.61 -21.88
N SER A 83 27.06 -8.87 -21.32
CA SER A 83 27.32 -8.87 -19.87
C SER A 83 26.12 -8.39 -19.04
N ASP A 84 25.22 -7.61 -19.66
CA ASP A 84 24.05 -6.99 -19.04
C ASP A 84 22.72 -7.60 -19.53
N SER A 85 22.66 -8.92 -19.78
CA SER A 85 21.39 -9.56 -20.17
C SER A 85 20.50 -9.80 -18.95
N TRP A 86 20.00 -8.75 -18.30
CA TRP A 86 19.07 -8.85 -17.16
C TRP A 86 17.89 -9.79 -17.45
N LEU A 87 17.45 -9.89 -18.72
CA LEU A 87 16.34 -10.75 -19.13
C LEU A 87 16.71 -12.24 -19.28
N GLY A 88 17.99 -12.55 -19.49
CA GLY A 88 18.49 -13.91 -19.76
C GLY A 88 18.05 -14.54 -21.10
N ALA A 89 17.39 -13.78 -21.96
CA ALA A 89 16.89 -14.17 -23.29
C ALA A 89 16.73 -12.92 -24.18
N THR A 90 16.45 -13.07 -25.48
CA THR A 90 15.92 -11.94 -26.25
C THR A 90 14.50 -11.59 -25.80
N PHE A 91 14.04 -10.38 -26.08
CA PHE A 91 12.68 -9.99 -25.70
C PHE A 91 11.61 -10.83 -26.41
N GLU A 92 11.85 -11.28 -27.65
CA GLU A 92 10.95 -12.17 -28.38
C GLU A 92 10.88 -13.56 -27.75
N GLN A 93 12.03 -14.13 -27.39
CA GLN A 93 12.11 -15.42 -26.73
C GLN A 93 11.40 -15.38 -25.36
N ASP A 94 11.68 -14.34 -24.56
CA ASP A 94 11.04 -14.16 -23.25
C ASP A 94 9.52 -14.02 -23.39
N ALA A 95 9.04 -13.18 -24.31
CA ALA A 95 7.62 -13.01 -24.57
C ALA A 95 6.99 -14.35 -25.00
N GLN A 96 7.61 -15.10 -25.91
CA GLN A 96 7.08 -16.39 -26.37
C GLN A 96 7.03 -17.45 -25.26
N GLN A 97 8.01 -17.45 -24.35
CA GLN A 97 8.02 -18.31 -23.17
C GLN A 97 6.92 -17.91 -22.19
N CYS A 98 6.73 -16.61 -21.94
CA CYS A 98 5.62 -16.09 -21.13
C CYS A 98 4.26 -16.47 -21.71
N ILE A 99 4.06 -16.29 -23.02
CA ILE A 99 2.86 -16.69 -23.76
C ILE A 99 2.58 -18.18 -23.55
N THR A 100 3.61 -19.01 -23.63
CA THR A 100 3.47 -20.46 -23.48
C THR A 100 2.94 -20.84 -22.10
N GLN A 101 3.34 -20.13 -21.04
CA GLN A 101 2.85 -20.33 -19.68
C GLN A 101 1.40 -19.86 -19.49
N VAL A 102 1.02 -18.71 -20.07
CA VAL A 102 -0.28 -18.07 -19.77
C VAL A 102 -1.40 -18.45 -20.73
N LYS A 103 -1.10 -19.03 -21.91
CA LYS A 103 -2.11 -19.32 -22.94
C LYS A 103 -3.23 -20.28 -22.51
N GLN A 104 -2.98 -21.13 -21.52
CA GLN A 104 -3.96 -22.09 -20.97
C GLN A 104 -4.63 -21.58 -19.69
N LEU A 105 -4.26 -20.40 -19.21
CA LEU A 105 -4.83 -19.77 -18.03
C LEU A 105 -5.94 -18.79 -18.44
N PRO A 106 -6.80 -18.38 -17.49
CA PRO A 106 -7.73 -17.27 -17.72
C PRO A 106 -6.98 -16.03 -18.23
N LYS A 107 -7.62 -15.25 -19.10
CA LYS A 107 -7.05 -14.00 -19.61
C LYS A 107 -6.68 -13.09 -18.43
N ILE A 108 -5.46 -12.55 -18.46
CA ILE A 108 -4.95 -11.70 -17.37
C ILE A 108 -5.70 -10.37 -17.35
N GLU A 109 -6.44 -10.06 -16.28
CA GLU A 109 -7.12 -8.78 -16.13
C GLU A 109 -6.13 -7.65 -15.85
N LEU A 110 -5.10 -7.91 -15.06
CA LEU A 110 -4.02 -6.97 -14.77
C LEU A 110 -2.67 -7.68 -14.86
N PHE A 111 -1.84 -7.26 -15.81
CA PHE A 111 -0.48 -7.72 -15.93
C PHE A 111 0.47 -6.65 -15.40
N ILE A 112 1.35 -7.02 -14.47
CA ILE A 112 2.31 -6.14 -13.83
C ILE A 112 3.69 -6.55 -14.30
N VAL A 113 4.45 -5.61 -14.86
CA VAL A 113 5.80 -5.87 -15.36
C VAL A 113 6.77 -5.02 -14.55
N ASP A 114 7.77 -5.67 -13.96
CA ASP A 114 8.84 -5.04 -13.20
C ASP A 114 10.18 -5.61 -13.64
N HIS A 115 10.65 -5.12 -14.80
CA HIS A 115 11.86 -5.61 -15.42
C HIS A 115 12.48 -4.55 -16.32
N TYR A 116 13.74 -4.20 -16.05
CA TYR A 116 14.44 -3.13 -16.74
C TYR A 116 14.73 -3.39 -18.22
N ALA A 117 14.93 -4.66 -18.60
CA ALA A 117 15.16 -5.04 -19.99
C ALA A 117 13.87 -5.19 -20.82
N ILE A 118 12.69 -4.93 -20.25
CA ILE A 118 11.40 -5.06 -20.95
C ILE A 118 10.89 -3.67 -21.34
N ASP A 119 10.52 -3.51 -22.62
CA ASP A 119 10.06 -2.26 -23.21
C ASP A 119 8.77 -2.45 -24.04
N HIS A 120 8.35 -1.40 -24.76
CA HIS A 120 7.18 -1.44 -25.63
C HIS A 120 7.14 -2.57 -26.68
N LYS A 121 8.29 -3.07 -27.15
CA LYS A 121 8.33 -4.16 -28.15
C LYS A 121 7.81 -5.45 -27.53
N TRP A 122 8.30 -5.78 -26.34
CA TRP A 122 7.80 -6.92 -25.57
C TRP A 122 6.34 -6.73 -25.15
N HIS A 123 5.96 -5.52 -24.68
CA HIS A 123 4.57 -5.25 -24.28
C HIS A 123 3.57 -5.48 -25.42
N SER A 124 3.99 -5.19 -26.66
CA SER A 124 3.18 -5.38 -27.87
C SER A 124 2.93 -6.86 -28.15
N LEU A 125 3.94 -7.72 -27.98
CA LEU A 125 3.80 -9.17 -28.13
C LEU A 125 2.84 -9.77 -27.09
N MET A 126 2.86 -9.26 -25.85
CA MET A 126 2.00 -9.75 -24.78
C MET A 126 0.57 -9.19 -24.82
N LYS A 127 0.30 -8.13 -25.59
CA LYS A 127 -0.99 -7.41 -25.59
C LYS A 127 -2.25 -8.30 -25.75
N PRO A 128 -2.25 -9.37 -26.57
CA PRO A 128 -3.43 -10.24 -26.68
C PRO A 128 -3.82 -10.96 -25.39
N TYR A 129 -2.87 -11.17 -24.47
CA TYR A 129 -3.00 -12.04 -23.30
C TYR A 129 -3.42 -11.32 -22.01
N TYR A 130 -3.45 -9.98 -22.02
CA TYR A 130 -3.88 -9.18 -20.87
C TYR A 130 -4.94 -8.13 -21.24
N GLN A 131 -5.65 -7.61 -20.23
CA GLN A 131 -6.58 -6.48 -20.39
C GLN A 131 -5.90 -5.15 -20.07
N LYS A 132 -5.27 -5.06 -18.89
CA LYS A 132 -4.54 -3.87 -18.43
C LYS A 132 -3.08 -4.20 -18.11
N LEU A 133 -2.18 -3.27 -18.41
CA LEU A 133 -0.76 -3.36 -18.08
C LEU A 133 -0.34 -2.25 -17.12
N LEU A 134 0.23 -2.64 -15.98
CA LEU A 134 1.03 -1.79 -15.12
C LEU A 134 2.51 -2.08 -15.38
N VAL A 135 3.31 -1.04 -15.58
CA VAL A 135 4.77 -1.16 -15.60
C VAL A 135 5.34 -0.45 -14.39
N ILE A 136 6.19 -1.13 -13.62
CA ILE A 136 7.02 -0.54 -12.58
C ILE A 136 8.34 -0.14 -13.25
N ASP A 137 8.65 1.16 -13.25
CA ASP A 137 9.87 1.69 -13.83
C ASP A 137 10.39 2.84 -12.98
N ASP A 138 11.69 2.86 -12.70
CA ASP A 138 12.40 3.94 -11.99
C ASP A 138 13.61 4.45 -12.80
N LEU A 139 13.67 4.15 -14.11
CA LEU A 139 14.75 4.54 -15.01
C LEU A 139 14.40 5.74 -15.91
N ALA A 140 13.14 5.87 -16.35
CA ALA A 140 12.66 6.93 -17.24
C ALA A 140 13.49 7.09 -18.53
N ASN A 141 13.91 5.97 -19.14
CA ASN A 141 14.88 5.96 -20.24
C ASN A 141 14.45 5.18 -21.49
N ARG A 142 13.24 4.61 -21.52
CA ARG A 142 12.74 3.80 -22.64
C ARG A 142 11.23 3.94 -22.82
N SER A 143 10.76 3.67 -24.04
CA SER A 143 9.33 3.70 -24.35
C SER A 143 8.59 2.49 -23.76
N LEU A 144 7.44 2.74 -23.12
CA LEU A 144 6.64 1.73 -22.42
C LEU A 144 5.17 1.81 -22.88
N ALA A 145 4.67 0.78 -23.56
CA ALA A 145 3.26 0.67 -23.96
C ALA A 145 2.33 0.18 -22.82
N CYS A 146 2.12 0.99 -21.78
CA CYS A 146 1.36 0.60 -20.57
C CYS A 146 0.09 1.44 -20.32
N ASP A 147 -0.87 0.88 -19.58
CA ASP A 147 -2.07 1.58 -19.11
C ASP A 147 -1.79 2.38 -17.82
N PHE A 148 -0.91 1.84 -16.97
CA PHE A 148 -0.46 2.45 -15.72
C PHE A 148 1.06 2.42 -15.67
N LEU A 149 1.65 3.51 -15.19
CA LEU A 149 3.07 3.59 -14.88
C LEU A 149 3.23 3.84 -13.39
N LEU A 150 4.03 3.00 -12.72
CA LEU A 150 4.43 3.16 -11.33
C LEU A 150 5.92 3.48 -11.25
N ASP A 151 6.26 4.65 -10.75
CA ASP A 151 7.61 4.99 -10.33
C ASP A 151 7.57 5.46 -8.87
N GLN A 152 8.16 4.65 -8.00
CA GLN A 152 8.20 4.89 -6.55
C GLN A 152 9.30 5.88 -6.11
N THR A 153 10.11 6.38 -7.03
CA THR A 153 11.28 7.22 -6.70
C THR A 153 10.82 8.55 -6.08
N TYR A 154 11.34 8.86 -4.90
CA TYR A 154 11.10 10.15 -4.23
C TYR A 154 11.47 11.32 -5.16
N ASN A 155 10.64 12.37 -5.20
CA ASN A 155 10.76 13.51 -6.13
C ASN A 155 10.72 13.18 -7.64
N ARG A 156 10.25 12.00 -8.04
CA ARG A 156 9.99 11.74 -9.47
C ARG A 156 8.83 12.59 -9.99
N SER A 157 8.95 13.09 -11.21
CA SER A 157 7.91 13.84 -11.90
C SER A 157 7.31 13.06 -13.07
N LYS A 158 6.00 13.25 -13.29
CA LYS A 158 5.31 12.76 -14.49
C LYS A 158 5.94 13.27 -15.80
N ALA A 159 6.57 14.45 -15.77
CA ALA A 159 7.14 15.10 -16.96
C ALA A 159 8.27 14.25 -17.59
N GLU A 160 9.02 13.53 -16.77
CA GLU A 160 10.13 12.66 -17.21
C GLU A 160 9.63 11.48 -18.08
N TYR A 161 8.36 11.11 -17.94
CA TYR A 161 7.77 9.98 -18.64
C TYR A 161 6.81 10.38 -19.77
N GLN A 162 6.40 11.64 -19.88
CA GLN A 162 5.35 12.06 -20.83
C GLN A 162 5.62 11.65 -22.28
N ALA A 163 6.88 11.67 -22.71
CA ALA A 163 7.29 11.27 -24.06
C ALA A 163 7.55 9.75 -24.20
N LEU A 164 7.56 9.01 -23.09
CA LEU A 164 7.94 7.60 -23.03
C LEU A 164 6.72 6.67 -22.90
N VAL A 165 5.54 7.19 -22.61
CA VAL A 165 4.31 6.41 -22.43
C VAL A 165 3.17 6.91 -23.33
N PRO A 166 2.15 6.08 -23.62
CA PRO A 166 0.94 6.53 -24.31
C PRO A 166 0.25 7.69 -23.58
N SER A 167 -0.41 8.57 -24.31
CA SER A 167 -1.08 9.77 -23.74
C SER A 167 -2.18 9.43 -22.73
N GLN A 168 -2.79 8.26 -22.83
CA GLN A 168 -3.80 7.74 -21.91
C GLN A 168 -3.24 7.04 -20.67
N CYS A 169 -1.91 6.93 -20.53
CA CYS A 169 -1.27 6.28 -19.39
C CYS A 169 -1.59 7.00 -18.08
N GLN A 170 -1.90 6.24 -17.03
CA GLN A 170 -2.12 6.79 -15.70
C GLN A 170 -0.86 6.72 -14.86
N PHE A 171 -0.41 7.88 -14.38
CA PHE A 171 0.77 8.02 -13.54
C PHE A 171 0.48 7.69 -12.07
N LEU A 172 1.32 6.82 -11.50
CA LEU A 172 1.51 6.54 -10.09
C LEU A 172 2.98 6.86 -9.77
N VAL A 173 3.32 8.15 -9.75
CA VAL A 173 4.71 8.61 -9.70
C VAL A 173 4.98 9.38 -8.41
N GLY A 174 6.10 9.08 -7.75
CA GLY A 174 6.58 9.79 -6.57
C GLY A 174 6.34 9.05 -5.25
N GLN A 175 6.70 9.73 -4.17
CA GLN A 175 6.76 9.20 -2.81
C GLN A 175 5.44 8.59 -2.29
N ASP A 176 4.31 9.06 -2.80
CA ASP A 176 2.99 8.54 -2.44
C ASP A 176 2.78 7.08 -2.85
N TYR A 177 3.63 6.55 -3.74
CA TYR A 177 3.48 5.22 -4.30
C TYR A 177 4.64 4.28 -3.96
N ILE A 178 5.46 4.64 -2.95
CA ILE A 178 6.52 3.77 -2.44
C ILE A 178 5.94 2.45 -1.91
N LEU A 179 6.43 1.34 -2.47
CA LEU A 179 6.01 0.00 -2.09
C LEU A 179 6.84 -0.50 -0.90
N LEU A 180 6.25 -0.47 0.30
CA LEU A 180 6.82 -1.10 1.50
C LEU A 180 5.90 -2.19 2.03
N ARG A 181 6.50 -3.22 2.65
CA ARG A 181 5.77 -4.20 3.45
C ARG A 181 5.01 -3.51 4.58
N ASP A 182 3.86 -4.07 4.93
CA ASP A 182 2.95 -3.52 5.94
C ASP A 182 3.60 -3.33 7.32
N GLU A 183 4.53 -4.22 7.70
CA GLU A 183 5.34 -4.12 8.92
C GLU A 183 5.93 -2.73 9.17
N PHE A 184 6.40 -2.03 8.12
CA PHE A 184 6.97 -0.69 8.25
C PHE A 184 5.91 0.34 8.62
N SER A 185 4.74 0.25 8.01
CA SER A 185 3.60 1.13 8.34
C SER A 185 3.05 0.85 9.74
N LEU A 186 3.04 -0.42 10.17
CA LEU A 186 2.57 -0.86 11.48
C LEU A 186 3.50 -0.41 12.62
N LEU A 187 4.82 -0.43 12.39
CA LEU A 187 5.81 0.00 13.37
C LEU A 187 6.14 1.49 13.30
N ARG A 188 5.64 2.24 12.32
CA ARG A 188 5.98 3.64 12.09
C ARG A 188 5.73 4.54 13.30
N ASP A 189 4.59 4.39 13.96
CA ASP A 189 4.26 5.22 15.14
C ASP A 189 5.21 4.91 16.31
N GLN A 190 5.63 3.66 16.47
CA GLN A 190 6.64 3.26 17.46
C GLN A 190 8.02 3.82 17.10
N ALA A 191 8.37 3.83 15.81
CA ALA A 191 9.61 4.41 15.33
C ALA A 191 9.67 5.91 15.66
N LEU A 192 8.60 6.66 15.39
CA LEU A 192 8.52 8.09 15.70
C LEU A 192 8.74 8.36 17.21
N LEU A 193 8.06 7.61 18.08
CA LEU A 193 8.24 7.74 19.53
C LEU A 193 9.67 7.39 19.96
N ARG A 194 10.26 6.35 19.38
CA ARG A 194 11.63 5.96 19.68
C ARG A 194 12.65 7.01 19.25
N ARG A 195 12.54 7.58 18.05
CA ARG A 195 13.47 8.63 17.57
C ARG A 195 13.41 9.84 18.46
N LYS A 196 12.21 10.30 18.82
CA LYS A 196 12.04 11.42 19.75
C LYS A 196 12.67 11.13 21.11
N LYS A 197 12.34 9.99 21.73
CA LYS A 197 12.92 9.57 23.01
C LYS A 197 14.45 9.52 22.94
N ARG A 198 15.00 9.02 21.84
CA ARG A 198 16.45 8.89 21.65
C ARG A 198 17.12 10.26 21.61
N ILE A 199 16.53 11.23 20.92
CA ILE A 199 17.00 12.62 20.89
C ILE A 199 16.95 13.24 22.29
N ASP A 200 15.85 13.04 23.03
CA ASP A 200 15.67 13.55 24.40
C ASP A 200 16.68 12.95 25.39
N GLU A 201 16.98 11.65 25.29
CA GLU A 201 17.94 10.95 26.17
C GLU A 201 19.37 11.45 26.03
N TYR A 202 19.72 12.05 24.89
CA TYR A 202 21.11 12.35 24.59
C TYR A 202 21.67 13.61 25.25
N ASN A 203 20.88 14.49 25.90
CA ASN A 203 21.40 15.66 26.64
C ASN A 203 22.58 16.41 25.95
N ASN A 204 22.57 16.50 24.61
CA ASN A 204 23.61 17.06 23.72
C ASN A 204 24.85 16.20 23.38
N GLU A 205 24.92 14.91 23.73
CA GLU A 205 25.98 13.98 23.30
C GLU A 205 25.40 12.69 22.69
N LEU A 206 25.37 12.61 21.36
CA LEU A 206 24.79 11.46 20.64
C LEU A 206 25.75 10.25 20.67
N THR A 207 25.55 9.32 21.60
CA THR A 207 26.30 8.05 21.69
C THR A 207 25.48 6.86 21.17
N PRO A 208 25.60 6.50 19.88
CA PRO A 208 24.85 5.39 19.30
C PRO A 208 25.23 4.10 20.02
N THR A 209 24.24 3.27 20.22
CA THR A 209 24.42 1.94 20.84
C THR A 209 24.21 0.83 19.83
N ASN A 210 23.47 1.10 18.76
CA ASN A 210 23.12 0.10 17.77
C ASN A 210 23.24 0.65 16.35
N ILE A 211 24.15 0.10 15.55
CA ILE A 211 24.29 0.41 14.12
C ILE A 211 23.77 -0.78 13.31
N LEU A 212 22.91 -0.51 12.33
CA LEU A 212 22.48 -1.50 11.36
C LEU A 212 23.32 -1.38 10.08
N ILE A 213 23.98 -2.46 9.69
CA ILE A 213 24.69 -2.53 8.40
C ILE A 213 23.95 -3.48 7.47
N THR A 214 23.55 -2.99 6.30
CA THR A 214 22.98 -3.84 5.24
C THR A 214 23.16 -3.21 3.87
N MET A 215 23.78 -3.94 2.95
CA MET A 215 23.99 -3.49 1.56
C MET A 215 22.90 -4.00 0.61
N GLY A 216 21.83 -4.58 1.14
CA GLY A 216 20.79 -5.25 0.37
C GLY A 216 21.11 -6.72 0.09
N GLY A 217 20.54 -7.25 -1.00
CA GLY A 217 20.45 -8.69 -1.23
C GLY A 217 21.78 -9.40 -1.50
N SER A 218 22.66 -8.86 -2.34
CA SER A 218 23.82 -9.60 -2.87
C SER A 218 25.19 -9.08 -2.44
N ASP A 219 25.35 -7.78 -2.18
CA ASP A 219 26.62 -7.13 -1.80
C ASP A 219 27.88 -7.68 -2.52
N PRO A 220 27.93 -7.69 -3.87
CA PRO A 220 28.99 -8.36 -4.60
C PRO A 220 30.38 -7.74 -4.36
N ASP A 221 30.44 -6.44 -4.06
CA ASP A 221 31.69 -5.70 -3.83
C ASP A 221 32.14 -5.69 -2.35
N ASN A 222 31.49 -6.47 -1.48
CA ASN A 222 31.78 -6.63 -0.05
C ASN A 222 31.84 -5.30 0.75
N LEU A 223 30.90 -4.39 0.47
CA LEU A 223 30.82 -3.11 1.17
C LEU A 223 30.41 -3.30 2.64
N SER A 224 29.78 -4.42 2.98
CA SER A 224 29.51 -4.80 4.37
C SER A 224 30.80 -4.91 5.18
N GLN A 225 31.83 -5.57 4.64
CA GLN A 225 33.14 -5.66 5.30
C GLN A 225 33.80 -4.27 5.43
N LEU A 226 33.71 -3.43 4.39
CA LEU A 226 34.24 -2.06 4.45
C LEU A 226 33.59 -1.24 5.57
N ALA A 227 32.27 -1.34 5.71
CA ALA A 227 31.52 -0.65 6.75
C ALA A 227 31.86 -1.20 8.16
N LEU A 228 32.02 -2.51 8.30
CA LEU A 228 32.47 -3.13 9.55
C LEU A 228 33.86 -2.65 9.97
N LEU A 229 34.82 -2.60 9.04
CA LEU A 229 36.17 -2.09 9.32
C LEU A 229 36.13 -0.64 9.80
N ALA A 230 35.28 0.20 9.18
CA ALA A 230 35.11 1.58 9.59
C ALA A 230 34.48 1.73 10.98
N VAL A 231 33.47 0.94 11.33
CA VAL A 231 32.92 0.94 12.69
C VAL A 231 33.95 0.42 13.70
N GLY A 232 34.78 -0.55 13.30
CA GLY A 232 35.88 -1.09 14.10
C GLY A 232 36.85 -0.01 14.62
N GLU A 233 37.18 0.99 13.79
CA GLU A 233 38.05 2.12 14.18
C GLU A 233 37.45 3.00 15.29
N LEU A 234 36.13 2.90 15.53
CA LEU A 234 35.41 3.72 16.51
C LEU A 234 35.12 2.98 17.83
N ILE A 235 35.39 1.67 17.92
CA ILE A 235 34.99 0.85 19.07
C ILE A 235 35.69 1.28 20.37
N GLU A 236 36.96 1.71 20.30
CA GLU A 236 37.67 2.22 21.48
C GLU A 236 37.02 3.50 22.05
N ALA A 237 36.56 4.39 21.16
CA ALA A 237 35.88 5.63 21.53
C ALA A 237 34.41 5.40 21.94
N LEU A 238 33.78 4.34 21.44
CA LEU A 238 32.35 4.04 21.59
C LEU A 238 32.14 2.60 22.10
N PRO A 239 32.52 2.29 23.35
CA PRO A 239 32.62 0.92 23.86
C PRO A 239 31.27 0.20 24.06
N LYS A 240 30.15 0.91 23.89
CA LYS A 240 28.78 0.35 23.98
C LYS A 240 28.14 0.10 22.62
N ILE A 241 28.85 0.35 21.52
CA ILE A 241 28.33 0.07 20.18
C ILE A 241 28.15 -1.43 19.99
N THR A 242 27.00 -1.76 19.42
CA THR A 242 26.69 -3.05 18.82
C THR A 242 26.36 -2.83 17.36
N VAL A 243 26.72 -3.79 16.52
CA VAL A 243 26.42 -3.77 15.09
C VAL A 243 25.57 -4.98 14.75
N ASN A 244 24.41 -4.73 14.15
CA ASN A 244 23.64 -5.77 13.49
C ASN A 244 24.00 -5.77 12.00
N LEU A 245 24.71 -6.79 11.54
CA LEU A 245 25.00 -7.00 10.13
C LEU A 245 23.94 -7.91 9.51
N VAL A 246 23.19 -7.42 8.54
CA VAL A 246 22.20 -8.23 7.80
C VAL A 246 22.69 -8.54 6.39
N ILE A 247 22.79 -9.83 6.07
CA ILE A 247 23.18 -10.33 4.75
C ILE A 247 22.24 -11.44 4.27
N SER A 248 22.29 -11.74 2.97
CA SER A 248 21.66 -12.94 2.42
C SER A 248 22.58 -14.16 2.54
N SER A 249 22.00 -15.34 2.74
CA SER A 249 22.73 -16.61 2.61
C SER A 249 23.26 -16.87 1.21
N GLN A 250 22.80 -16.11 0.20
CA GLN A 250 23.26 -16.19 -1.18
C GLN A 250 24.42 -15.24 -1.48
N SER A 251 24.87 -14.45 -0.50
CA SER A 251 26.06 -13.59 -0.67
C SER A 251 27.30 -14.46 -0.88
N ILE A 252 28.12 -14.06 -1.85
CA ILE A 252 29.42 -14.73 -2.12
C ILE A 252 30.43 -14.51 -0.97
N HIS A 253 30.15 -13.57 -0.07
CA HIS A 253 31.03 -13.21 1.06
C HIS A 253 30.55 -13.76 2.40
N VAL A 254 29.47 -14.56 2.43
CA VAL A 254 28.84 -15.05 3.67
C VAL A 254 29.83 -15.73 4.61
N ASP A 255 30.71 -16.60 4.10
CA ASP A 255 31.70 -17.30 4.91
C ASP A 255 32.73 -16.34 5.52
N SER A 256 33.29 -15.45 4.70
CA SER A 256 34.29 -14.47 5.15
C SER A 256 33.72 -13.50 6.19
N LEU A 257 32.49 -13.03 5.99
CA LEU A 257 31.79 -12.16 6.94
C LEU A 257 31.46 -12.90 8.23
N THR A 258 31.08 -14.18 8.15
CA THR A 258 30.84 -15.02 9.34
C THR A 258 32.10 -15.16 10.19
N THR A 259 33.24 -15.46 9.57
CA THR A 259 34.52 -15.52 10.28
C THR A 259 34.84 -14.20 10.96
N PHE A 260 34.75 -13.08 10.24
CA PHE A 260 35.02 -11.75 10.80
C PHE A 260 34.09 -11.42 11.97
N CYS A 261 32.78 -11.69 11.84
CA CYS A 261 31.82 -11.44 12.91
C CYS A 261 32.13 -12.25 14.18
N ASN A 262 32.58 -13.50 14.04
CA ASN A 262 32.91 -14.35 15.18
C ASN A 262 34.16 -13.88 15.95
N GLU A 263 35.04 -13.11 15.31
CA GLU A 263 36.24 -12.55 15.92
C GLU A 263 35.96 -11.26 16.73
N HIS A 264 34.75 -10.70 16.61
CA HIS A 264 34.40 -9.41 17.17
C HIS A 264 33.06 -9.46 17.96
N SER A 265 33.14 -9.39 19.29
CA SER A 265 31.98 -9.51 20.19
C SER A 265 30.94 -8.39 20.06
N TRP A 266 31.27 -7.29 19.38
CA TRP A 266 30.36 -6.17 19.13
C TRP A 266 29.53 -6.34 17.86
N ILE A 267 29.70 -7.44 17.10
CA ILE A 267 28.95 -7.71 15.86
C ILE A 267 27.97 -8.87 16.06
N TYR A 268 26.73 -8.67 15.61
CA TYR A 268 25.70 -9.69 15.49
C TYR A 268 25.40 -9.92 14.01
N LEU A 269 25.75 -11.09 13.51
CA LEU A 269 25.43 -11.50 12.14
C LEU A 269 24.00 -12.06 12.06
N ILE A 270 23.22 -11.52 11.13
CA ILE A 270 21.84 -11.94 10.85
C ILE A 270 21.74 -12.32 9.38
N VAL A 271 21.48 -13.60 9.12
CA VAL A 271 21.35 -14.12 7.75
C VAL A 271 19.87 -14.28 7.39
N ASN A 272 19.46 -13.76 6.22
CA ASN A 272 18.09 -13.84 5.70
C ASN A 272 17.01 -13.30 6.66
N SER A 273 17.24 -12.11 7.24
CA SER A 273 16.28 -11.49 8.17
C SER A 273 14.89 -11.35 7.56
N GLN A 274 13.88 -11.79 8.32
CA GLN A 274 12.45 -11.56 8.02
C GLN A 274 11.89 -10.33 8.74
N ASN A 275 12.58 -9.82 9.77
CA ASN A 275 12.09 -8.76 10.64
C ASN A 275 12.87 -7.45 10.45
N MET A 276 13.04 -7.00 9.20
CA MET A 276 13.82 -5.80 8.90
C MET A 276 13.26 -4.55 9.57
N ALA A 277 11.93 -4.42 9.67
CA ALA A 277 11.30 -3.28 10.33
C ALA A 277 11.63 -3.21 11.84
N GLU A 278 11.74 -4.35 12.54
CA GLU A 278 12.15 -4.39 13.96
C GLU A 278 13.64 -4.04 14.13
N LEU A 279 14.49 -4.55 13.23
CA LEU A 279 15.92 -4.21 13.23
C LEU A 279 16.12 -2.70 13.01
N MET A 280 15.44 -2.12 12.02
CA MET A 280 15.46 -0.69 11.77
C MET A 280 14.87 0.12 12.92
N LEU A 281 13.78 -0.35 13.54
CA LEU A 281 13.25 0.26 14.75
C LEU A 281 14.32 0.32 15.84
N SER A 282 14.99 -0.79 16.13
CA SER A 282 16.00 -0.89 17.19
C SER A 282 17.31 -0.12 16.91
N ALA A 283 17.68 0.06 15.65
CA ALA A 283 18.91 0.75 15.27
C ALA A 283 18.84 2.27 15.57
N ASP A 284 20.00 2.88 15.85
CA ASP A 284 20.17 4.31 15.99
C ASP A 284 20.62 4.97 14.67
N ILE A 285 21.49 4.28 13.92
CA ILE A 285 22.01 4.69 12.61
C ILE A 285 22.08 3.46 11.70
N ALA A 286 21.91 3.67 10.40
CA ALA A 286 22.17 2.65 9.40
C ALA A 286 23.31 3.01 8.45
N ILE A 287 24.01 2.00 7.94
CA ILE A 287 24.92 2.10 6.80
C ILE A 287 24.43 1.12 5.73
N GLY A 288 24.11 1.61 4.53
CA GLY A 288 23.56 0.73 3.50
C GLY A 288 23.36 1.35 2.13
N ALA A 289 22.99 0.53 1.15
CA ALA A 289 22.84 0.96 -0.24
C ALA A 289 21.59 1.84 -0.48
N SER A 290 21.63 2.70 -1.50
CA SER A 290 20.49 3.52 -1.97
C SER A 290 19.52 2.76 -2.89
N GLY A 291 19.20 1.51 -2.54
CA GLY A 291 18.18 0.70 -3.21
C GLY A 291 16.80 0.82 -2.54
N GLY A 292 15.94 -0.19 -2.71
CA GLY A 292 14.60 -0.22 -2.10
C GLY A 292 14.60 -0.10 -0.57
N THR A 293 15.65 -0.59 0.10
CA THR A 293 15.81 -0.49 1.56
C THR A 293 16.03 0.95 2.05
N ALA A 294 16.35 1.90 1.16
CA ALA A 294 16.43 3.31 1.54
C ALA A 294 15.07 3.88 1.96
N TRP A 295 14.00 3.42 1.30
CA TRP A 295 12.64 3.82 1.62
C TRP A 295 12.17 3.26 2.97
N GLU A 296 12.54 2.02 3.27
CA GLU A 296 12.30 1.36 4.55
C GLU A 296 12.90 2.17 5.70
N ARG A 297 14.17 2.57 5.56
CA ARG A 297 14.86 3.42 6.56
C ARG A 297 14.18 4.78 6.73
N CYS A 298 13.74 5.38 5.62
CA CYS A 298 12.97 6.62 5.67
C CYS A 298 11.66 6.46 6.46
N CYS A 299 10.91 5.38 6.20
CA CYS A 299 9.66 5.09 6.92
C CYS A 299 9.89 4.88 8.43
N SER A 300 11.05 4.35 8.83
CA SER A 300 11.45 4.19 10.24
C SER A 300 12.13 5.43 10.85
N GLY A 301 12.22 6.53 10.11
CA GLY A 301 12.91 7.74 10.55
C GLY A 301 14.38 7.51 10.91
N LEU A 302 15.03 6.51 10.31
CA LEU A 302 16.35 6.03 10.69
C LEU A 302 17.44 6.79 9.93
N PRO A 303 18.26 7.63 10.60
CA PRO A 303 19.39 8.31 9.95
C PRO A 303 20.36 7.32 9.32
N CYS A 304 20.85 7.63 8.12
CA CYS A 304 21.60 6.68 7.33
C CYS A 304 22.72 7.30 6.50
N LEU A 305 23.88 6.63 6.52
CA LEU A 305 24.94 6.79 5.54
C LEU A 305 24.68 5.86 4.37
N THR A 306 24.49 6.43 3.17
CA THR A 306 24.12 5.65 1.99
C THR A 306 25.21 5.56 0.95
N THR A 307 25.36 4.38 0.35
CA THR A 307 26.28 4.12 -0.76
C THR A 307 25.52 3.94 -2.08
N VAL A 308 26.14 4.37 -3.18
CA VAL A 308 25.63 4.11 -4.54
C VAL A 308 26.34 2.89 -5.11
N ASN A 309 25.66 1.74 -5.12
CA ASN A 309 26.25 0.46 -5.52
C ASN A 309 26.02 0.14 -7.00
N ALA A 310 25.02 0.78 -7.63
CA ALA A 310 24.66 0.58 -9.02
C ALA A 310 24.15 1.88 -9.64
N GLU A 311 24.24 2.00 -10.98
CA GLU A 311 23.85 3.20 -11.73
C GLU A 311 22.40 3.63 -11.44
N ASN A 312 21.49 2.67 -11.34
CA ASN A 312 20.07 2.90 -11.04
C ASN A 312 19.81 3.42 -9.61
N GLN A 313 20.81 3.42 -8.72
CA GLN A 313 20.68 3.98 -7.36
C GLN A 313 21.09 5.45 -7.26
N LYS A 314 21.74 6.01 -8.29
CA LYS A 314 22.24 7.41 -8.27
C LYS A 314 21.14 8.42 -8.02
N VAL A 315 20.00 8.29 -8.72
CA VAL A 315 18.88 9.23 -8.59
C VAL A 315 18.28 9.16 -7.18
N ILE A 316 18.09 7.95 -6.65
CA ILE A 316 17.60 7.74 -5.28
C ILE A 316 18.52 8.39 -4.26
N ALA A 317 19.82 8.11 -4.35
CA ALA A 317 20.82 8.64 -3.41
C ALA A 317 20.88 10.17 -3.42
N ASN A 318 20.86 10.78 -4.61
CA ASN A 318 20.90 12.23 -4.75
C ASN A 318 19.62 12.88 -4.22
N ASN A 319 18.45 12.34 -4.56
CA ASN A 319 17.17 12.90 -4.14
C ASN A 319 17.01 12.83 -2.61
N LEU A 320 17.42 11.72 -1.98
CA LEU A 320 17.38 11.55 -0.52
C LEU A 320 18.37 12.48 0.21
N ALA A 321 19.59 12.63 -0.32
CA ALA A 321 20.57 13.54 0.24
C ALA A 321 20.13 15.01 0.14
N GLN A 322 19.54 15.40 -1.00
CA GLN A 322 18.97 16.74 -1.18
C GLN A 322 17.79 17.01 -0.24
N ALA A 323 16.98 15.99 0.04
CA ALA A 323 15.91 16.07 1.04
C ALA A 323 16.44 16.15 2.49
N GLY A 324 17.73 15.91 2.70
CA GLY A 324 18.34 15.83 4.03
C GLY A 324 18.02 14.54 4.77
N ALA A 325 17.49 13.50 4.10
CA ALA A 325 17.11 12.23 4.72
C ALA A 325 18.28 11.25 4.86
N THR A 326 19.34 11.41 4.07
CA THR A 326 20.55 10.57 4.15
C THR A 326 21.82 11.37 3.89
N ILE A 327 22.97 10.81 4.29
CA ILE A 327 24.28 11.27 3.84
C ILE A 327 24.72 10.34 2.71
N ASN A 328 24.77 10.86 1.47
CA ASN A 328 25.27 10.11 0.33
C ASN A 328 26.81 10.09 0.32
N LEU A 329 27.40 8.92 0.58
CA LEU A 329 28.86 8.70 0.55
C LEU A 329 29.43 8.60 -0.87
N GLY A 330 28.57 8.53 -1.89
CA GLY A 330 28.95 8.51 -3.30
C GLY A 330 29.05 7.11 -3.90
N TRP A 331 29.75 7.03 -5.03
CA TRP A 331 29.93 5.80 -5.80
C TRP A 331 30.82 4.80 -5.05
N TYR A 332 30.35 3.56 -4.93
CA TYR A 332 30.97 2.55 -4.06
C TYR A 332 32.48 2.37 -4.25
N LYS A 333 33.00 2.45 -5.48
CA LYS A 333 34.43 2.30 -5.78
C LYS A 333 35.32 3.40 -5.17
N ASN A 334 34.72 4.52 -4.80
CA ASN A 334 35.43 5.68 -4.25
C ASN A 334 35.31 5.76 -2.73
N ILE A 335 34.55 4.86 -2.11
CA ILE A 335 34.31 4.87 -0.66
C ILE A 335 35.48 4.19 0.04
N THR A 336 36.00 4.85 1.07
CA THR A 336 37.07 4.33 1.92
C THR A 336 36.60 4.22 3.36
N ILE A 337 37.36 3.50 4.20
CA ILE A 337 37.14 3.45 5.65
C ILE A 337 37.04 4.87 6.23
N HIS A 338 38.01 5.73 5.91
CA HIS A 338 38.03 7.13 6.33
C HIS A 338 36.76 7.90 5.91
N THR A 339 36.20 7.62 4.73
CA THR A 339 34.97 8.26 4.25
C THR A 339 33.80 7.95 5.18
N ILE A 340 33.64 6.68 5.55
CA ILE A 340 32.58 6.22 6.46
C ILE A 340 32.81 6.77 7.87
N VAL A 341 34.04 6.67 8.39
CA VAL A 341 34.42 7.17 9.72
C VAL A 341 34.16 8.68 9.85
N SER A 342 34.61 9.47 8.87
CA SER A 342 34.40 10.92 8.88
C SER A 342 32.92 11.29 8.84
N ALA A 343 32.11 10.57 8.05
CA ALA A 343 30.68 10.83 7.95
C ALA A 343 29.93 10.41 9.23
N LEU A 344 30.30 9.27 9.82
CA LEU A 344 29.79 8.83 11.12
C LEU A 344 30.12 9.89 12.18
N ASN A 345 31.38 10.24 12.38
CA ASN A 345 31.79 11.24 13.37
C ASN A 345 31.09 12.59 13.18
N SER A 346 30.93 13.05 11.93
CA SER A 346 30.19 14.28 11.65
C SER A 346 28.73 14.19 12.09
N LEU A 347 28.06 13.05 11.88
CA LEU A 347 26.67 12.85 12.28
C LEU A 347 26.52 12.67 13.80
N LEU A 348 27.48 11.99 14.44
CA LEU A 348 27.47 11.76 15.89
C LEU A 348 27.74 13.03 16.69
N ASN A 349 28.55 13.94 16.16
CA ASN A 349 28.90 15.19 16.83
C ASN A 349 27.87 16.31 16.60
N ASP A 350 26.81 16.08 15.81
CA ASP A 350 25.78 17.08 15.51
C ASP A 350 24.37 16.51 15.73
N THR A 351 23.88 16.63 16.98
CA THR A 351 22.54 16.18 17.36
C THR A 351 21.44 16.89 16.56
N SER A 352 21.63 18.15 16.17
CA SER A 352 20.65 18.88 15.37
C SER A 352 20.56 18.33 13.95
N ALA A 353 21.69 18.00 13.33
CA ALA A 353 21.72 17.33 12.04
C ALA A 353 21.08 15.93 12.11
N TYR A 354 21.32 15.17 13.18
CA TYR A 354 20.68 13.87 13.40
C TYR A 354 19.15 13.98 13.50
N GLU A 355 18.63 14.88 14.35
CA GLU A 355 17.20 15.12 14.51
C GLU A 355 16.57 15.56 13.19
N LYS A 356 17.19 16.52 12.50
CA LYS A 356 16.72 17.00 11.20
C LYS A 356 16.66 15.86 10.18
N MET A 357 17.69 15.01 10.11
CA MET A 357 17.71 13.88 9.20
C MET A 357 16.60 12.86 9.51
N SER A 358 16.39 12.55 10.79
CA SER A 358 15.32 11.65 11.21
C SER A 358 13.93 12.18 10.83
N ASN A 359 13.70 13.49 11.01
CA ASN A 359 12.45 14.14 10.59
C ASN A 359 12.28 14.11 9.06
N CYS A 360 13.34 14.44 8.30
CA CYS A 360 13.32 14.37 6.84
C CYS A 360 13.01 12.95 6.33
N CYS A 361 13.55 11.90 6.96
CA CYS A 361 13.20 10.51 6.65
C CYS A 361 11.68 10.26 6.73
N PHE A 362 11.02 10.72 7.80
CA PHE A 362 9.58 10.53 7.98
C PHE A 362 8.72 11.26 6.94
N GLU A 363 9.20 12.40 6.41
CA GLU A 363 8.54 13.15 5.34
C GLU A 363 8.70 12.47 3.96
N VAL A 364 9.79 11.73 3.77
CA VAL A 364 10.04 11.00 2.52
C VAL A 364 9.10 9.80 2.36
N CYS A 365 8.82 9.05 3.43
CA CYS A 365 8.04 7.81 3.31
C CYS A 365 7.07 7.61 4.49
N ASP A 366 5.79 7.41 4.17
CA ASP A 366 4.73 7.16 5.14
C ASP A 366 4.35 5.67 5.30
N GLY A 367 4.94 4.79 4.49
CA GLY A 367 4.67 3.35 4.47
C GLY A 367 3.34 2.93 3.84
N LYS A 368 2.58 3.83 3.21
CA LYS A 368 1.21 3.57 2.71
C LYS A 368 1.10 3.42 1.20
N GLY A 369 2.21 3.50 0.47
CA GLY A 369 2.18 3.53 -0.99
C GLY A 369 1.63 2.26 -1.63
N ALA A 370 1.95 1.07 -1.09
CA ALA A 370 1.41 -0.19 -1.59
C ALA A 370 -0.13 -0.24 -1.54
N ALA A 371 -0.74 0.18 -0.42
CA ALA A 371 -2.19 0.27 -0.30
C ALA A 371 -2.79 1.30 -1.28
N ARG A 372 -2.15 2.47 -1.45
CA ARG A 372 -2.60 3.49 -2.41
C ARG A 372 -2.57 2.98 -3.86
N VAL A 373 -1.51 2.28 -4.24
CA VAL A 373 -1.38 1.66 -5.57
C VAL A 373 -2.46 0.60 -5.75
N ALA A 374 -2.59 -0.34 -4.81
CA ALA A 374 -3.57 -1.42 -4.89
C ALA A 374 -5.01 -0.89 -4.99
N ALA A 375 -5.41 0.07 -4.14
CA ALA A 375 -6.74 0.68 -4.19
C ALA A 375 -7.03 1.33 -5.55
N LYS A 376 -6.05 2.04 -6.13
CA LYS A 376 -6.20 2.69 -7.44
C LYS A 376 -6.30 1.68 -8.58
N LEU A 377 -5.49 0.63 -8.56
CA LEU A 377 -5.54 -0.44 -9.56
C LEU A 377 -6.85 -1.23 -9.46
N VAL A 378 -7.25 -1.63 -8.26
CA VAL A 378 -8.51 -2.36 -8.01
C VAL A 378 -9.69 -1.51 -8.47
N GLN A 379 -9.76 -0.23 -8.09
CA GLN A 379 -10.84 0.67 -8.53
C GLN A 379 -10.98 0.72 -10.06
N LYS A 380 -9.86 0.74 -10.80
CA LYS A 380 -9.86 0.89 -12.27
C LYS A 380 -10.07 -0.43 -13.01
N THR A 381 -9.55 -1.53 -12.49
CA THR A 381 -9.60 -2.86 -13.11
C THR A 381 -10.89 -3.59 -12.80
N THR A 382 -11.45 -3.41 -11.60
CA THR A 382 -12.68 -4.07 -11.15
C THR A 382 -13.95 -3.28 -11.46
N LYS A 383 -13.90 -2.16 -12.20
CA LYS A 383 -15.10 -1.37 -12.56
C LYS A 383 -16.25 -2.18 -13.17
N HIS A 384 -15.95 -3.31 -13.80
CA HIS A 384 -16.94 -4.22 -14.40
C HIS A 384 -17.46 -5.28 -13.40
N LEU A 385 -16.68 -5.60 -12.36
CA LEU A 385 -17.06 -6.50 -11.26
C LEU A 385 -17.85 -5.74 -10.19
N LEU A 386 -17.46 -4.50 -9.93
CA LEU A 386 -18.25 -3.54 -9.19
C LEU A 386 -19.45 -3.18 -10.08
N THR A 387 -20.65 -3.62 -9.71
CA THR A 387 -21.84 -2.83 -10.03
C THR A 387 -21.66 -1.54 -9.24
N ILE A 388 -20.84 -0.61 -9.75
CA ILE A 388 -20.53 0.65 -9.07
C ILE A 388 -21.88 1.29 -8.80
N PRO A 389 -22.26 1.41 -7.52
CA PRO A 389 -23.43 2.18 -7.20
C PRO A 389 -23.11 3.61 -7.65
N LYS A 390 -23.92 4.18 -8.55
CA LYS A 390 -23.75 5.55 -9.04
C LYS A 390 -23.39 6.48 -7.89
N GLU A 391 -22.39 7.35 -8.07
CA GLU A 391 -21.93 8.27 -7.05
C GLU A 391 -23.13 9.05 -6.49
N ILE A 392 -23.36 8.93 -5.18
CA ILE A 392 -24.43 9.62 -4.46
C ILE A 392 -23.79 10.75 -3.68
N ILE A 393 -24.29 11.96 -3.90
CA ILE A 393 -23.90 13.16 -3.16
C ILE A 393 -24.99 13.46 -2.14
N PHE A 394 -24.60 13.71 -0.90
CA PHE A 394 -25.51 14.01 0.21
C PHE A 394 -25.65 15.52 0.39
N HIS A 395 -26.85 16.05 0.21
CA HIS A 395 -27.17 17.46 0.46
C HIS A 395 -28.13 17.56 1.65
N ALA A 396 -27.85 18.41 2.63
CA ALA A 396 -28.81 18.67 3.70
C ALA A 396 -30.10 19.26 3.09
N ALA A 397 -31.25 18.67 3.44
CA ALA A 397 -32.54 19.09 2.91
C ALA A 397 -32.92 20.47 3.44
N LYS A 398 -33.52 21.30 2.58
CA LYS A 398 -33.93 22.68 2.82
C LYS A 398 -35.45 22.79 2.87
N ALA A 399 -35.97 23.96 3.27
CA ALA A 399 -37.41 24.23 3.29
C ALA A 399 -38.06 23.94 1.92
N ASP A 400 -37.39 24.32 0.83
CA ASP A 400 -37.89 24.18 -0.54
C ASP A 400 -38.02 22.72 -1.01
N ASP A 401 -37.38 21.75 -0.34
CA ASP A 401 -37.45 20.33 -0.71
C ASP A 401 -38.72 19.63 -0.21
N CYS A 402 -39.57 20.32 0.57
CA CYS A 402 -40.72 19.74 1.25
C CYS A 402 -41.71 19.07 0.29
N GLU A 403 -42.03 19.73 -0.82
CA GLU A 403 -42.98 19.25 -1.83
C GLU A 403 -42.46 18.01 -2.56
N LEU A 404 -41.18 18.02 -2.96
CA LEU A 404 -40.53 16.88 -3.59
C LEU A 404 -40.56 15.65 -2.67
N ILE A 405 -40.18 15.84 -1.41
CA ILE A 405 -40.15 14.78 -0.41
C ILE A 405 -41.56 14.25 -0.10
N TYR A 406 -42.58 15.12 -0.09
CA TYR A 406 -43.98 14.69 0.02
C TYR A 406 -44.39 13.78 -1.13
N GLY A 407 -44.01 14.13 -2.36
CA GLY A 407 -44.27 13.28 -3.53
C GLY A 407 -43.75 11.85 -3.35
N TRP A 408 -42.54 11.70 -2.81
CA TRP A 408 -41.97 10.37 -2.54
C TRP A 408 -42.62 9.67 -1.34
N GLN A 409 -42.88 10.39 -0.25
CA GLN A 409 -43.49 9.81 0.97
C GLN A 409 -44.96 9.44 0.79
N SER A 410 -45.67 10.11 -0.13
CA SER A 410 -47.06 9.84 -0.42
C SER A 410 -47.28 8.74 -1.45
N ASN A 411 -46.20 8.26 -2.08
CA ASN A 411 -46.27 7.16 -3.04
C ASN A 411 -46.71 5.84 -2.36
N LYS A 412 -47.89 5.35 -2.74
CA LYS A 412 -48.52 4.15 -2.14
C LYS A 412 -47.65 2.89 -2.22
N ASN A 413 -46.86 2.73 -3.29
CA ASN A 413 -46.00 1.55 -3.48
C ASN A 413 -44.81 1.53 -2.51
N ILE A 414 -44.33 2.71 -2.11
CA ILE A 414 -43.24 2.87 -1.16
C ILE A 414 -43.79 2.88 0.28
N ARG A 415 -44.86 3.65 0.50
CA ARG A 415 -45.47 3.89 1.81
C ARG A 415 -46.04 2.64 2.48
N LYS A 416 -46.45 1.63 1.70
CA LYS A 416 -46.95 0.33 2.23
C LYS A 416 -45.94 -0.41 3.12
N TYR A 417 -44.66 -0.06 3.06
CA TYR A 417 -43.61 -0.65 3.89
C TYR A 417 -43.16 0.25 5.05
N PHE A 418 -43.80 1.38 5.26
CA PHE A 418 -43.46 2.29 6.34
C PHE A 418 -44.08 1.80 7.65
N ILE A 419 -43.53 2.26 8.78
CA ILE A 419 -44.09 2.00 10.11
C ILE A 419 -45.56 2.44 10.17
N ASN A 420 -45.90 3.59 9.57
CA ASN A 420 -47.27 4.01 9.35
C ASN A 420 -47.59 4.03 7.83
N PRO A 421 -48.38 3.08 7.31
CA PRO A 421 -48.70 2.99 5.89
C PRO A 421 -49.78 4.00 5.46
N LYS A 422 -50.43 4.72 6.38
CA LYS A 422 -51.38 5.79 6.03
C LYS A 422 -50.62 6.92 5.33
N THR A 423 -51.09 7.30 4.14
CA THR A 423 -50.58 8.45 3.40
C THR A 423 -50.90 9.73 4.19
N PRO A 424 -49.90 10.55 4.56
CA PRO A 424 -50.16 11.81 5.22
C PRO A 424 -50.87 12.78 4.26
N SER A 425 -51.73 13.64 4.79
CA SER A 425 -52.14 14.84 4.08
C SER A 425 -50.96 15.79 3.90
N TRP A 426 -51.08 16.71 2.94
CA TRP A 426 -50.05 17.74 2.71
C TRP A 426 -49.76 18.56 3.97
N LEU A 427 -50.80 18.94 4.72
CA LEU A 427 -50.65 19.71 5.96
C LEU A 427 -49.91 18.91 7.05
N GLU A 428 -50.26 17.65 7.25
CA GLU A 428 -49.57 16.76 8.20
C GLU A 428 -48.10 16.57 7.82
N HIS A 429 -47.81 16.43 6.52
CA HIS A 429 -46.44 16.30 6.03
C HIS A 429 -45.62 17.57 6.21
N MET A 430 -46.17 18.74 5.90
CA MET A 430 -45.50 20.03 6.12
C MET A 430 -45.14 20.22 7.60
N GLN A 431 -46.07 19.93 8.51
CA GLN A 431 -45.82 20.00 9.95
C GLN A 431 -44.71 19.03 10.38
N TRP A 432 -44.75 17.79 9.90
CA TRP A 432 -43.72 16.79 10.16
C TRP A 432 -42.35 17.24 9.62
N TYR A 433 -42.31 17.79 8.40
CA TYR A 433 -41.08 18.22 7.74
C TYR A 433 -40.43 19.38 8.48
N ASN A 434 -41.20 20.41 8.82
CA ASN A 434 -40.71 21.54 9.63
C ASN A 434 -40.20 21.08 10.99
N THR A 435 -40.90 20.14 11.64
CA THR A 435 -40.42 19.54 12.89
C THR A 435 -39.08 18.83 12.70
N CYS A 436 -38.87 18.16 11.56
CA CYS A 436 -37.60 17.49 11.26
C CYS A 436 -36.45 18.49 11.03
N LEU A 437 -36.71 19.62 10.38
CA LEU A 437 -35.70 20.65 10.13
C LEU A 437 -35.28 21.41 11.41
N LEU A 438 -36.14 21.44 12.43
CA LEU A 438 -35.88 22.09 13.72
C LEU A 438 -35.27 21.15 14.78
N ASP A 439 -35.25 19.84 14.55
CA ASP A 439 -34.75 18.86 15.52
C ASP A 439 -33.21 18.72 15.41
N PRO A 440 -32.44 19.10 16.44
CA PRO A 440 -30.97 19.05 16.38
C PRO A 440 -30.41 17.61 16.32
N ASN A 441 -31.22 16.59 16.64
CA ASN A 441 -30.82 15.19 16.59
C ASN A 441 -31.24 14.51 15.28
N ARG A 442 -31.92 15.21 14.36
CA ARG A 442 -32.36 14.66 13.08
C ARG A 442 -31.73 15.44 11.93
N ILE A 443 -31.21 14.70 10.96
CA ILE A 443 -30.74 15.28 9.70
C ILE A 443 -31.42 14.57 8.54
N LEU A 444 -31.99 15.36 7.62
CA LEU A 444 -32.50 14.89 6.34
C LEU A 444 -31.48 15.21 5.26
N TYR A 445 -31.08 14.20 4.50
CA TYR A 445 -30.22 14.33 3.33
C TYR A 445 -31.00 14.03 2.06
N LEU A 446 -31.09 15.01 1.18
CA LEU A 446 -31.48 14.82 -0.21
C LEU A 446 -30.31 14.18 -0.96
N LEU A 447 -30.58 13.08 -1.67
CA LEU A 447 -29.59 12.30 -2.39
C LEU A 447 -29.56 12.78 -3.84
N HIS A 448 -28.40 13.18 -4.34
CA HIS A 448 -28.18 13.55 -5.74
C HIS A 448 -27.32 12.52 -6.46
N ASN A 449 -27.61 12.27 -7.73
CA ASN A 449 -26.71 11.49 -8.59
C ASN A 449 -25.62 12.38 -9.22
N ASP A 450 -24.70 11.73 -9.93
CA ASP A 450 -23.63 12.33 -10.75
C ASP A 450 -24.10 13.36 -11.79
N GLN A 451 -25.38 13.35 -12.15
CA GLN A 451 -26.00 14.29 -13.08
C GLN A 451 -26.69 15.48 -12.36
N GLY A 452 -26.62 15.54 -11.03
CA GLY A 452 -27.24 16.58 -10.21
C GLY A 452 -28.73 16.36 -9.91
N ASN A 453 -29.34 15.28 -10.39
CA ASN A 453 -30.75 14.98 -10.16
C ASN A 453 -30.99 14.47 -8.74
N SER A 454 -32.05 14.94 -8.08
CA SER A 454 -32.50 14.41 -6.78
C SER A 454 -33.13 13.03 -6.95
N VAL A 455 -32.54 12.02 -6.32
CA VAL A 455 -32.88 10.60 -6.52
C VAL A 455 -33.39 9.88 -5.27
N GLY A 456 -33.40 10.55 -4.12
CA GLY A 456 -33.93 9.95 -2.89
C GLY A 456 -33.70 10.80 -1.64
N LEU A 457 -34.09 10.25 -0.50
CA LEU A 457 -33.99 10.84 0.82
C LEU A 457 -33.36 9.84 1.79
N LEU A 458 -32.39 10.29 2.58
CA LEU A 458 -31.88 9.59 3.75
C LEU A 458 -32.18 10.42 5.00
N ARG A 459 -32.87 9.83 5.96
CA ARG A 459 -33.05 10.38 7.31
C ARG A 459 -32.07 9.72 8.26
N LEU A 460 -31.43 10.53 9.09
CA LEU A 460 -30.48 10.13 10.12
C LEU A 460 -30.94 10.71 11.47
N ASP A 461 -31.31 9.85 12.41
CA ASP A 461 -31.75 10.21 13.77
C ASP A 461 -30.68 9.79 14.78
N GLN A 462 -30.09 10.73 15.52
CA GLN A 462 -29.15 10.42 16.59
C GLN A 462 -29.89 9.90 17.83
N LEU A 463 -29.53 8.70 18.29
CA LEU A 463 -30.11 8.11 19.49
C LEU A 463 -29.35 8.57 20.74
N THR A 464 -30.06 9.10 21.74
CA THR A 464 -29.49 9.52 23.02
C THR A 464 -29.02 8.33 23.87
N LYS A 465 -27.95 8.51 24.66
CA LYS A 465 -27.24 7.48 25.46
C LYS A 465 -28.14 6.55 26.31
N ASN A 466 -29.33 6.98 26.73
CA ASN A 466 -30.25 6.18 27.56
C ASN A 466 -30.88 4.95 26.85
N LYS A 467 -30.56 4.68 25.58
CA LYS A 467 -31.04 3.49 24.82
C LYS A 467 -29.94 2.52 24.37
N CYS A 468 -28.66 2.84 24.54
CA CYS A 468 -27.54 2.00 24.06
C CYS A 468 -26.40 1.97 25.08
N ASN A 469 -25.96 0.77 25.48
CA ASN A 469 -24.94 0.55 26.51
C ASN A 469 -23.50 0.68 25.95
N THR A 470 -23.24 1.70 25.12
CA THR A 470 -21.96 1.90 24.43
C THR A 470 -21.61 3.38 24.28
N ASP A 471 -20.33 3.75 24.42
CA ASP A 471 -19.83 5.13 24.21
C ASP A 471 -19.80 5.59 22.73
N ILE A 472 -20.18 4.71 21.80
CA ILE A 472 -20.18 4.98 20.36
C ILE A 472 -21.49 5.68 19.94
N PRO A 473 -21.43 6.82 19.23
CA PRO A 473 -22.59 7.48 18.66
C PRO A 473 -23.43 6.52 17.82
N THR A 474 -24.73 6.41 18.14
CA THR A 474 -25.65 5.50 17.45
C THR A 474 -26.72 6.30 16.72
N TYR A 475 -27.01 5.92 15.48
CA TYR A 475 -27.99 6.58 14.64
C TYR A 475 -29.01 5.59 14.06
N GLU A 476 -30.30 5.91 14.12
CA GLU A 476 -31.33 5.24 13.34
C GLU A 476 -31.43 5.88 11.95
N ILE A 477 -31.48 5.05 10.89
CA ILE A 477 -31.60 5.51 9.52
C ILE A 477 -32.88 5.04 8.83
N SER A 478 -33.40 5.90 7.96
CA SER A 478 -34.47 5.58 7.01
C SER A 478 -34.09 6.07 5.62
N ILE A 479 -34.28 5.24 4.59
CA ILE A 479 -33.95 5.57 3.21
C ILE A 479 -35.15 5.40 2.29
N ILE A 480 -35.34 6.37 1.40
CA ILE A 480 -36.31 6.34 0.31
C ILE A 480 -35.56 6.62 -0.99
N ILE A 481 -35.75 5.77 -1.99
CA ILE A 481 -35.33 6.05 -3.36
C ILE A 481 -36.56 6.48 -4.16
N ALA A 482 -36.45 7.59 -4.88
CA ALA A 482 -37.50 8.14 -5.72
C ALA A 482 -38.07 7.06 -6.66
N PRO A 483 -39.39 6.97 -6.86
CA PRO A 483 -40.02 5.90 -7.64
C PRO A 483 -39.34 5.62 -8.99
N ASP A 484 -39.05 6.66 -9.76
CA ASP A 484 -38.46 6.56 -11.10
C ASP A 484 -36.96 6.23 -11.11
N HIS A 485 -36.36 6.12 -9.92
CA HIS A 485 -34.95 5.83 -9.71
C HIS A 485 -34.71 4.49 -8.99
N GLN A 486 -35.77 3.73 -8.68
CA GLN A 486 -35.66 2.41 -8.06
C GLN A 486 -35.04 1.37 -9.00
N GLY A 487 -34.51 0.28 -8.44
CA GLY A 487 -33.86 -0.80 -9.20
C GLY A 487 -32.46 -0.47 -9.76
N LYS A 488 -31.99 0.79 -9.63
CA LYS A 488 -30.71 1.26 -10.18
C LYS A 488 -29.51 1.16 -9.22
N GLY A 489 -29.63 0.40 -8.12
CA GLY A 489 -28.56 0.23 -7.12
C GLY A 489 -28.31 1.42 -6.18
N LEU A 490 -29.08 2.51 -6.29
CA LEU A 490 -28.86 3.76 -5.54
C LEU A 490 -28.99 3.60 -4.01
N ALA A 491 -29.89 2.74 -3.55
CA ALA A 491 -30.02 2.44 -2.12
C ALA A 491 -28.74 1.82 -1.55
N VAL A 492 -28.14 0.86 -2.28
CA VAL A 492 -26.86 0.26 -1.88
C VAL A 492 -25.76 1.33 -1.89
N SER A 493 -25.70 2.18 -2.93
CA SER A 493 -24.75 3.30 -3.01
C SER A 493 -24.79 4.19 -1.77
N THR A 494 -26.00 4.60 -1.42
CA THR A 494 -26.23 5.51 -0.30
C THR A 494 -25.76 4.88 1.01
N LEU A 495 -26.12 3.61 1.22
CA LEU A 495 -25.82 2.88 2.45
C LEU A 495 -24.32 2.55 2.59
N THR A 496 -23.62 2.23 1.49
CA THR A 496 -22.17 1.98 1.53
C THR A 496 -21.35 3.25 1.79
N ASN A 497 -21.92 4.43 1.54
CA ASN A 497 -21.25 5.73 1.72
C ASN A 497 -21.64 6.44 3.03
N LEU A 498 -22.31 5.77 3.98
CA LEU A 498 -22.69 6.37 5.27
C LEU A 498 -21.48 6.87 6.07
N SER A 499 -20.30 6.29 5.88
CA SER A 499 -19.05 6.73 6.53
C SER A 499 -18.65 8.17 6.16
N GLN A 500 -19.13 8.72 5.05
CA GLN A 500 -18.94 10.12 4.68
C GLN A 500 -19.71 11.07 5.61
N LEU A 501 -20.82 10.61 6.20
CA LEU A 501 -21.68 11.43 7.06
C LEU A 501 -21.18 11.44 8.49
N LYS A 502 -20.98 10.26 9.09
CA LYS A 502 -20.43 10.08 10.45
C LYS A 502 -19.53 8.84 10.49
N GLN A 503 -18.29 9.03 10.93
CA GLN A 503 -17.33 7.96 11.23
C GLN A 503 -17.44 7.56 12.71
N ASN A 504 -16.91 6.38 13.07
CA ASN A 504 -16.97 5.85 14.45
C ASN A 504 -18.38 5.83 15.01
N ALA A 505 -19.31 5.27 14.24
CA ALA A 505 -20.73 5.30 14.54
C ALA A 505 -21.40 3.96 14.27
N THR A 506 -22.44 3.67 15.05
CA THR A 506 -23.34 2.54 14.82
C THR A 506 -24.58 3.02 14.09
N TYR A 507 -24.87 2.46 12.92
CA TYR A 507 -26.08 2.73 12.16
C TYR A 507 -27.07 1.59 12.36
N MET A 508 -28.31 1.93 12.72
CA MET A 508 -29.41 0.99 12.92
C MET A 508 -30.54 1.28 11.94
N ALA A 509 -31.25 0.25 11.48
CA ALA A 509 -32.40 0.42 10.62
C ALA A 509 -33.50 -0.60 10.92
N THR A 510 -34.74 -0.13 10.92
CA THR A 510 -35.94 -0.96 11.05
C THR A 510 -36.57 -1.15 9.67
N ILE A 511 -36.56 -2.38 9.15
CA ILE A 511 -37.06 -2.73 7.83
C ILE A 511 -38.27 -3.66 7.95
N HIS A 512 -39.36 -3.31 7.27
CA HIS A 512 -40.56 -4.15 7.22
C HIS A 512 -40.28 -5.54 6.65
N ASN A 513 -40.79 -6.60 7.30
CA ASN A 513 -40.49 -8.00 6.95
C ASN A 513 -40.89 -8.40 5.52
N LYS A 514 -41.89 -7.73 4.94
CA LYS A 514 -42.31 -7.93 3.54
C LYS A 514 -41.53 -7.09 2.51
N ASN A 515 -40.63 -6.20 2.95
CA ASN A 515 -39.81 -5.37 2.05
C ASN A 515 -38.50 -6.08 1.68
N ILE A 516 -38.59 -7.12 0.86
CA ILE A 516 -37.46 -7.96 0.46
C ILE A 516 -36.37 -7.14 -0.25
N GLN A 517 -36.75 -6.12 -1.02
CA GLN A 517 -35.81 -5.27 -1.76
C GLN A 517 -34.93 -4.44 -0.81
N SER A 518 -35.53 -3.83 0.20
CA SER A 518 -34.78 -3.07 1.21
C SER A 518 -33.90 -4.00 2.04
N GLN A 519 -34.41 -5.16 2.47
CA GLN A 519 -33.59 -6.16 3.19
C GLN A 519 -32.35 -6.55 2.38
N LYS A 520 -32.51 -6.82 1.07
CA LYS A 520 -31.39 -7.12 0.17
C LYS A 520 -30.42 -5.94 0.05
N ALA A 521 -30.92 -4.71 -0.04
CA ALA A 521 -30.08 -3.51 -0.16
C ALA A 521 -29.21 -3.29 1.08
N PHE A 522 -29.80 -3.37 2.28
CA PHE A 522 -29.09 -3.23 3.55
C PHE A 522 -28.05 -4.35 3.75
N THR A 523 -28.40 -5.60 3.48
CA THR A 523 -27.45 -6.72 3.55
C THR A 523 -26.29 -6.55 2.56
N LYS A 524 -26.56 -6.13 1.31
CA LYS A 524 -25.50 -5.84 0.32
C LYS A 524 -24.60 -4.68 0.73
N ALA A 525 -25.12 -3.73 1.50
CA ALA A 525 -24.36 -2.60 2.02
C ALA A 525 -23.59 -2.92 3.33
N GLY A 526 -23.56 -4.19 3.75
CA GLY A 526 -22.79 -4.63 4.92
C GLY A 526 -23.55 -4.63 6.25
N PHE A 527 -24.84 -4.27 6.27
CA PHE A 527 -25.63 -4.34 7.50
C PHE A 527 -25.89 -5.81 7.91
N LYS A 528 -25.63 -6.10 9.18
CA LYS A 528 -25.94 -7.38 9.81
C LYS A 528 -27.36 -7.34 10.36
N LYS A 529 -28.12 -8.41 10.13
CA LYS A 529 -29.47 -8.56 10.68
C LYS A 529 -29.36 -8.96 12.16
N VAL A 530 -29.92 -8.14 13.06
CA VAL A 530 -29.87 -8.37 14.52
C VAL A 530 -31.21 -8.84 15.10
N SER A 531 -32.32 -8.60 14.39
CA SER A 531 -33.65 -9.15 14.69
C SER A 531 -34.46 -9.34 13.40
N PRO A 532 -35.69 -9.91 13.42
CA PRO A 532 -36.48 -10.11 12.21
C PRO A 532 -36.64 -8.86 11.33
N SER A 533 -36.71 -7.68 11.95
CA SER A 533 -36.87 -6.38 11.29
C SER A 533 -35.72 -5.40 11.52
N SER A 534 -34.73 -5.71 12.36
CA SER A 534 -33.65 -4.77 12.71
C SER A 534 -32.31 -5.16 12.09
N TYR A 535 -31.60 -4.14 11.59
CA TYR A 535 -30.32 -4.23 10.91
C TYR A 535 -29.33 -3.24 11.53
N GLN A 536 -28.06 -3.65 11.64
CA GLN A 536 -26.99 -2.87 12.25
C GLN A 536 -25.72 -2.88 11.39
N LEU A 537 -25.08 -1.72 11.25
CA LEU A 537 -23.76 -1.55 10.66
C LEU A 537 -22.87 -0.75 11.63
N ASN A 538 -21.71 -1.30 11.98
CA ASN A 538 -20.71 -0.59 12.75
C ASN A 538 -19.69 0.01 11.78
N VAL A 539 -19.64 1.33 11.70
CA VAL A 539 -18.65 2.06 10.90
C VAL A 539 -17.52 2.46 11.84
N ILE A 540 -16.46 1.65 11.86
CA ILE A 540 -15.27 1.88 12.67
C ILE A 540 -14.19 2.50 11.79
N ASN A 541 -13.55 3.56 12.28
CA ASN A 541 -12.27 4.00 11.76
C ASN A 541 -11.21 3.08 12.35
N PHE A 542 -10.46 2.35 11.52
CA PHE A 542 -9.36 1.50 12.00
C PHE A 542 -8.20 2.40 12.47
N ARG A 543 -8.28 2.83 13.73
CA ARG A 543 -7.13 3.16 14.58
C ARG A 543 -7.34 2.43 15.90
N SER A 544 -6.40 1.54 16.21
CA SER A 544 -6.24 0.77 17.45
C SER A 544 -7.44 -0.07 17.89
N ASP A 545 -7.41 -1.37 17.61
CA ASP A 545 -7.70 -2.42 18.60
C ASP A 545 -7.44 -3.81 17.98
N ASN A 546 -6.19 -4.25 18.07
CA ASN A 546 -5.82 -5.68 18.08
C ASN A 546 -4.44 -5.88 18.74
N ILE A 547 -4.15 -5.11 19.79
CA ILE A 547 -3.04 -5.40 20.71
C ILE A 547 -3.67 -5.79 22.04
N LYS A 548 -4.09 -7.05 22.14
CA LYS A 548 -4.23 -7.82 23.39
C LYS A 548 -4.72 -9.21 23.04
N LYS A 549 -3.81 -10.07 22.56
CA LYS A 549 -3.87 -11.53 22.69
C LYS A 549 -2.64 -12.22 22.11
N LEU A 550 -1.47 -11.89 22.61
CA LEU A 550 -0.32 -12.81 22.65
C LEU A 550 0.39 -12.56 23.97
N GLY A 551 0.00 -13.35 24.98
CA GLY A 551 0.80 -13.48 26.20
C GLY A 551 2.00 -14.38 25.92
N PRO A 552 3.10 -14.24 26.68
CA PRO A 552 4.28 -15.06 26.52
C PRO A 552 3.96 -16.47 27.04
N ASN A 553 4.13 -17.48 26.19
CA ASN A 553 4.29 -18.84 26.68
C ASN A 553 5.78 -19.18 26.64
N ASN A 554 6.22 -19.70 27.79
CA ASN A 554 7.57 -20.16 28.14
C ASN A 554 8.22 -21.07 27.10
#